data_AF-A0A4R9QUD2-F1
#
_entry.id   AF-A0A4R9QUD2-F1
#
_cell.length_a   1.000
_cell.length_b   1.000
_cell.length_c   1.000
_cell.angle_alpha   90.00
_cell.angle_beta   90.00
_cell.angle_gamma   90.00
#
_symmetry.space_group_name_H-M   'P 1'
#
loop_
_entity.id
_entity.type
_entity.pdbx_description
1 polymer ?
#
loop_
_entity_poly.entity_id
_entity_poly.type
_entity_poly.pdbx_seq_one_letter_code
_entity_poly.pdbx_strand_id
1 'polypeptide(L)'
;MKSRKNTAQKDVIQIRAPAETKAILSRAANLRGMGLSEFVLDSARKQAEETILDQRTFLLDAETHQEFLALLDAPNKPSEELRARMVRRPAWARSQSPSTR
;
A
#
# COMPACT_ATOMS: atom_id res chain seq x y z
N MET A 1 21.41 -25.51 7.41
CA MET A 1 21.64 -24.29 8.22
C MET A 1 22.08 -23.14 7.33
N LYS A 2 21.29 -22.07 7.20
CA LYS A 2 21.77 -20.70 6.97
C LYS A 2 20.69 -19.76 7.52
N SER A 3 21.03 -19.14 8.64
CA SER A 3 20.17 -18.24 9.41
C SER A 3 19.72 -17.07 8.55
N ARG A 4 18.41 -16.91 8.32
CA ARG A 4 17.84 -15.61 7.94
C ARG A 4 17.99 -14.71 9.16
N LYS A 5 19.13 -14.01 9.26
CA LYS A 5 19.28 -12.92 10.22
C LYS A 5 18.34 -11.81 9.76
N ASN A 6 17.12 -11.80 10.28
CA ASN A 6 16.22 -10.65 10.19
C ASN A 6 16.63 -9.64 11.28
N THR A 7 17.87 -9.17 11.20
CA THR A 7 18.26 -7.95 11.89
C THR A 7 17.60 -6.81 11.14
N ALA A 8 16.80 -5.98 11.81
CA ALA A 8 16.22 -4.77 11.21
C ALA A 8 17.33 -3.94 10.57
N GLN A 9 17.52 -4.15 9.26
CA GLN A 9 18.60 -3.53 8.53
C GLN A 9 18.20 -2.07 8.32
N LYS A 10 18.98 -1.16 8.89
CA LYS A 10 18.75 0.28 8.75
C LYS A 10 19.26 0.69 7.38
N ASP A 11 18.34 1.08 6.51
CA ASP A 11 18.67 1.67 5.21
C ASP A 11 18.76 3.20 5.31
N VAL A 12 19.63 3.79 4.50
CA VAL A 12 19.86 5.23 4.47
C VAL A 12 19.08 5.86 3.32
N ILE A 13 18.25 6.85 3.62
CA ILE A 13 17.49 7.61 2.62
C ILE A 13 18.19 8.96 2.41
N GLN A 14 18.65 9.23 1.19
CA GLN A 14 19.29 10.49 0.79
C GLN A 14 18.29 11.33 -0.01
N ILE A 15 17.97 12.53 0.46
CA ILE A 15 17.01 13.44 -0.18
C ILE A 15 17.68 14.80 -0.40
N ARG A 16 17.52 15.36 -1.60
CA ARG A 16 17.88 16.75 -1.91
C ARG A 16 16.63 17.60 -1.86
N ALA A 17 16.70 18.75 -1.21
CA ALA A 17 15.60 19.70 -1.12
C ALA A 17 16.12 21.14 -1.28
N PRO A 18 15.31 22.06 -1.84
CA PRO A 18 15.58 23.49 -1.80
C PRO A 18 15.77 24.01 -0.37
N ALA A 19 16.54 25.08 -0.22
CA ALA A 19 16.82 25.69 1.08
C ALA A 19 15.54 26.13 1.81
N GLU A 20 14.57 26.67 1.07
CA GLU A 20 13.26 27.08 1.58
C GLU A 20 12.48 25.90 2.17
N THR A 21 12.40 24.78 1.45
CA THR A 21 11.74 23.56 1.93
C THR A 21 12.40 23.05 3.22
N LYS A 22 13.74 23.03 3.26
CA LYS A 22 14.47 22.65 4.47
C LYS A 22 14.13 23.57 5.65
N ALA A 23 14.01 24.88 5.42
CA ALA A 23 13.69 25.84 6.47
C ALA A 23 12.29 25.60 7.05
N ILE A 24 11.29 25.36 6.19
CA ILE A 24 9.91 25.05 6.61
C ILE A 24 9.88 23.76 7.44
N LEU A 25 10.51 22.69 6.94
CA LEU A 25 10.56 21.40 7.64
C LEU A 25 11.29 21.50 8.98
N SER A 26 12.38 22.27 9.04
CA SER A 26 13.14 22.48 10.28
C SER A 26 12.30 23.25 11.32
N ARG A 27 11.56 24.27 10.90
CA ARG A 27 10.64 24.99 11.78
C ARG A 27 9.54 24.07 12.30
N ALA A 28 8.95 23.23 11.46
CA ALA A 28 7.92 22.28 11.86
C ALA A 28 8.46 21.23 12.86
N ALA A 29 9.66 20.71 12.63
CA ALA A 29 10.34 19.79 13.54
C ALA A 29 10.58 20.45 14.91
N ASN A 30 11.08 21.69 14.92
CA ASN A 30 11.29 22.46 16.16
C ASN A 30 9.99 22.67 16.94
N LEU A 31 8.87 22.97 16.28
CA LEU A 31 7.57 23.12 16.93
C LEU A 31 7.09 21.82 17.59
N ARG A 32 7.54 20.66 17.11
CA ARG A 32 7.27 19.35 17.70
C ARG A 32 8.35 18.86 18.67
N GLY A 33 9.41 19.64 18.89
CA GLY A 33 10.51 19.26 19.78
C GLY A 33 11.34 18.07 19.29
N MET A 34 11.39 17.83 17.97
CA MET A 34 12.09 16.68 17.37
C MET A 34 13.11 17.14 16.32
N GLY A 35 14.05 16.25 15.98
CA GLY A 35 15.06 16.54 14.97
C GLY A 35 14.48 16.57 13.55
N LEU A 36 15.11 17.31 12.62
CA LEU A 36 14.65 17.41 11.23
C LEU A 36 14.51 16.03 10.56
N SER A 37 15.51 15.16 10.69
CA SER A 37 15.49 13.84 10.05
C SER A 37 14.40 12.93 10.63
N GLU A 38 14.14 13.03 11.93
CA GLU A 38 13.08 12.29 12.61
C GLU A 38 11.70 12.78 12.16
N PHE A 39 11.49 14.09 12.14
CA PHE A 39 10.26 14.70 11.65
C PHE A 39 9.95 14.31 10.21
N VAL A 40 10.95 14.36 9.33
CA VAL A 40 10.78 14.01 7.91
C VAL A 40 10.46 12.53 7.76
N LEU A 41 11.16 11.65 8.48
CA LEU A 41 10.92 10.22 8.39
C LEU A 41 9.53 9.83 8.90
N ASP A 42 9.11 10.38 10.06
CA ASP A 42 7.79 10.14 10.63
C ASP A 42 6.67 10.65 9.71
N SER A 43 6.82 11.89 9.20
CA SER A 43 5.84 12.49 8.28
C SER A 43 5.74 11.71 6.97
N ALA A 44 6.87 11.30 6.38
CA ALA A 44 6.90 10.52 5.15
C ALA A 44 6.27 9.13 5.34
N ARG A 45 6.53 8.48 6.47
CA ARG A 45 5.92 7.20 6.82
C ARG A 45 4.40 7.32 6.92
N LYS A 46 3.91 8.31 7.68
CA LYS A 46 2.47 8.54 7.83
C LYS A 46 1.79 8.79 6.48
N GLN A 47 2.38 9.65 5.65
CA GLN A 47 1.85 9.93 4.32
C GLN A 47 1.84 8.67 3.43
N ALA A 48 2.88 7.84 3.52
CA ALA A 48 2.93 6.59 2.77
C ALA A 48 1.85 5.60 3.24
N GLU A 49 1.65 5.46 4.55
CA GLU A 49 0.59 4.62 5.12
C GLU A 49 -0.80 5.10 4.67
N GLU A 50 -1.07 6.40 4.74
CA GLU A 50 -2.30 7.01 4.23
C GLU A 50 -2.49 6.73 2.73
N THR A 51 -1.45 6.93 1.91
CA THR A 51 -1.51 6.71 0.45
C THR A 51 -1.75 5.23 0.10
N ILE A 52 -1.18 4.30 0.86
CA ILE A 52 -1.40 2.86 0.67
C ILE A 52 -2.84 2.48 1.06
N LEU A 53 -3.37 3.07 2.13
CA LEU A 53 -4.73 2.80 2.60
C LEU A 53 -5.81 3.44 1.72
N ASP A 54 -5.51 4.60 1.12
CA ASP A 54 -6.41 5.28 0.17
C ASP A 54 -6.78 4.37 -1.02
N GLN A 55 -5.91 3.44 -1.41
CA GLN A 55 -6.19 2.45 -2.47
C GLN A 55 -7.31 1.44 -2.13
N ARG A 56 -7.84 1.43 -0.90
CA ARG A 56 -8.92 0.50 -0.48
C ARG A 56 -10.25 1.19 -0.19
N THR A 57 -10.30 2.52 -0.20
CA THR A 57 -11.51 3.27 0.17
C THR A 57 -12.19 3.79 -1.08
N PHE A 58 -13.27 3.14 -1.49
CA PHE A 58 -14.15 3.66 -2.53
C PHE A 58 -15.16 4.60 -1.90
N LEU A 59 -15.02 5.90 -2.17
CA LEU A 59 -16.02 6.89 -1.80
C LEU A 59 -17.17 6.80 -2.81
N LEU A 60 -18.33 6.38 -2.33
CA LEU A 60 -19.57 6.32 -3.11
C LEU A 60 -20.55 7.35 -2.55
N ASP A 61 -21.30 8.02 -3.42
CA ASP A 61 -22.48 8.75 -2.97
C ASP A 61 -23.58 7.78 -2.51
N ALA A 62 -24.64 8.32 -1.89
CA ALA A 62 -25.68 7.51 -1.29
C ALA A 62 -26.41 6.61 -2.31
N GLU A 63 -26.60 7.09 -3.54
CA GLU A 63 -27.27 6.36 -4.61
C GLU A 63 -26.39 5.20 -5.10
N THR A 64 -25.12 5.48 -5.43
CA THR A 64 -24.15 4.48 -5.86
C THR A 64 -23.89 3.43 -4.76
N HIS A 65 -23.91 3.85 -3.49
CA HIS A 65 -23.80 2.93 -2.36
C HIS A 65 -25.00 1.97 -2.28
N GLN A 66 -26.23 2.46 -2.49
CA GLN A 66 -27.42 1.61 -2.50
C GLN A 66 -27.42 0.62 -3.67
N GLU A 67 -27.05 1.07 -4.87
CA GLU A 67 -26.89 0.20 -6.04
C GLU A 67 -25.83 -0.88 -5.80
N PHE A 68 -24.70 -0.49 -5.20
CA PHE A 68 -23.64 -1.43 -4.86
C PHE A 68 -24.11 -2.51 -3.87
N LEU A 69 -24.85 -2.14 -2.83
CA LEU A 69 -25.44 -3.11 -1.89
C LEU A 69 -26.43 -4.04 -2.59
N ALA A 70 -27.30 -3.52 -3.47
CA ALA A 70 -28.24 -4.33 -4.24
C ALA A 70 -27.53 -5.35 -5.14
N LEU A 71 -26.38 -4.97 -5.73
CA LEU A 71 -25.54 -5.89 -6.52
C LEU A 71 -24.86 -6.96 -5.66
N LEU A 72 -24.48 -6.65 -4.43
CA LEU A 72 -23.88 -7.64 -3.51
C LEU A 72 -24.90 -8.67 -3.03
N ASP A 73 -26.13 -8.23 -2.73
CA ASP A 73 -27.21 -9.10 -2.24
C ASP A 73 -27.86 -9.93 -3.36
N ALA A 74 -27.65 -9.54 -4.63
CA ALA A 74 -28.18 -10.28 -5.76
C ALA A 74 -27.54 -11.68 -5.88
N PRO A 75 -28.32 -12.74 -6.17
CA PRO A 75 -27.78 -14.07 -6.40
C PRO A 75 -26.94 -14.08 -7.68
N ASN A 76 -25.62 -14.01 -7.51
CA ASN A 76 -24.66 -13.97 -8.60
C ASN A 76 -24.56 -15.33 -9.29
N LYS A 77 -25.35 -15.54 -10.35
CA LYS A 77 -25.13 -16.66 -11.28
C LYS A 77 -23.95 -16.29 -12.18
N PRO A 78 -22.78 -16.97 -12.07
CA PRO A 78 -21.64 -16.63 -12.91
C PRO A 78 -22.00 -16.81 -14.38
N SER A 79 -21.68 -15.81 -15.20
CA SER A 79 -21.86 -15.88 -16.65
C SER A 79 -21.01 -17.02 -17.24
N GLU A 80 -21.38 -17.49 -18.42
CA GLU A 80 -20.63 -18.54 -19.12
C GLU A 80 -19.17 -18.13 -19.35
N GLU A 81 -18.93 -16.87 -19.72
CA GLU A 81 -17.59 -16.31 -19.88
C GLU A 81 -16.78 -16.28 -18.57
N LEU A 82 -17.42 -15.94 -17.45
CA LEU A 82 -16.76 -15.94 -16.15
C LEU A 82 -16.36 -17.36 -15.76
N ARG A 83 -17.24 -18.35 -15.98
CA ARG A 83 -16.91 -19.77 -15.73
C ARG A 83 -15.73 -20.23 -16.58
N ALA A 84 -15.73 -19.92 -17.88
CA ALA A 84 -14.62 -20.26 -18.78
C ALA A 84 -13.28 -19.64 -18.32
N ARG A 85 -13.30 -18.41 -17.80
CA ARG A 85 -12.11 -17.74 -17.25
C ARG A 85 -11.64 -18.33 -15.92
N MET A 86 -12.54 -18.71 -15.02
CA MET A 86 -12.18 -19.29 -13.71
C MET A 86 -11.56 -20.69 -13.82
N VAL A 87 -11.88 -21.45 -14.87
CA VAL A 87 -11.25 -22.76 -15.14
C VAL A 87 -9.83 -22.63 -15.68
N ARG A 88 -9.46 -21.45 -16.22
CA ARG A 88 -8.12 -21.22 -16.78
C ARG A 88 -7.08 -21.17 -15.67
N ARG A 89 -6.04 -21.99 -15.79
CA ARG A 89 -4.90 -22.02 -14.85
C ARG A 89 -4.24 -20.62 -14.78
N PRO A 90 -4.15 -20.00 -13.59
CA PRO A 90 -3.66 -18.64 -13.47
C PRO A 90 -2.16 -18.55 -13.79
N ALA A 91 -1.72 -17.40 -14.33
CA ALA A 91 -0.37 -17.23 -14.85
C ALA A 91 0.74 -17.45 -13.81
N TRP A 92 0.47 -17.12 -12.54
CA TRP A 92 1.40 -17.29 -11.41
C TRP A 92 1.45 -18.74 -10.87
N ALA A 93 0.51 -19.61 -11.24
CA ALA A 93 0.59 -21.05 -10.94
C ALA A 93 1.52 -21.81 -11.92
N ARG A 94 2.12 -21.11 -12.89
CA ARG A 94 3.15 -21.66 -13.79
C ARG A 94 4.57 -21.54 -13.23
N SER A 95 4.79 -20.67 -12.24
CA SER A 95 6.13 -20.41 -11.65
C SER A 95 6.39 -21.16 -10.34
N GLN A 96 5.43 -21.92 -9.82
CA GLN A 96 5.66 -22.84 -8.70
C GLN A 96 6.19 -24.18 -9.20
N SER A 97 7.37 -24.16 -9.83
CA SER A 97 8.20 -25.37 -9.90
C SER A 97 8.69 -25.67 -8.48
N PRO A 98 8.57 -26.91 -7.99
CA PRO A 98 9.11 -27.25 -6.69
C PRO A 98 10.63 -27.09 -6.76
N SER A 99 11.17 -26.20 -5.92
CA SER A 99 12.60 -26.22 -5.59
C SER A 99 12.88 -27.53 -4.87
N THR A 100 13.12 -28.60 -5.62
CA THR A 100 13.71 -29.83 -5.10
C THR A 100 15.01 -29.45 -4.41
N ARG A 101 15.05 -29.66 -3.10
CA ARG A 101 16.27 -29.71 -2.29
C ARG A 101 16.36 -31.11 -1.72
#